data_AF-I4D6R7-F1
#
_entry.id   AF-I4D6R7-F1
#
_cell.length_a   1.000
_cell.length_b   1.000
_cell.length_c   1.000
_cell.angle_alpha   90.00
_cell.angle_beta   90.00
_cell.angle_gamma   90.00
#
_symmetry.space_group_name_H-M   'P 1'
#
loop_
_entity.id
_entity.type
_entity.pdbx_description
1 polymer ?
#
loop_
_entity_poly.entity_id
_entity_poly.type
_entity_poly.pdbx_seq_one_letter_code
_entity_poly.pdbx_strand_id
1 'polypeptide(L)'
;MEPAKFIRKWERKRTKGPLKHIVLHSVVIPVGGLCGGIIGTTLGHGDVHRFLANSPFGVAFLFLWGLGIGVFDWKRNESKYKTLVEKGEPPLPTLR
;
A
#
# COMPACT_ATOMS: atom_id res chain seq x y z
N MET A 1 17.18 3.53 -1.58
CA MET A 1 16.76 3.12 -2.93
C MET A 1 17.16 4.23 -3.87
N GLU A 2 17.96 3.94 -4.90
CA GLU A 2 18.40 4.97 -5.83
C GLU A 2 17.20 5.62 -6.55
N PRO A 3 17.25 6.94 -6.78
CA PRO A 3 16.15 7.68 -7.40
C PRO A 3 15.69 7.11 -8.74
N ALA A 4 16.64 6.76 -9.62
CA ALA A 4 16.35 6.16 -10.93
C ALA A 4 15.60 4.80 -10.83
N LYS A 5 15.95 3.97 -9.83
CA LYS A 5 15.25 2.70 -9.56
C LYS A 5 13.82 2.95 -9.07
N PHE A 6 13.59 4.00 -8.28
CA PHE A 6 12.26 4.41 -7.85
C PHE A 6 11.42 4.89 -9.04
N ILE A 7 11.94 5.80 -9.87
CA ILE A 7 11.25 6.35 -11.06
C ILE A 7 10.79 5.21 -11.97
N ARG A 8 11.69 4.29 -12.36
CA ARG A 8 11.36 3.15 -13.24
C ARG A 8 10.29 2.22 -12.63
N LYS A 9 10.40 1.94 -11.33
CA LYS A 9 9.43 1.08 -10.62
C LYS A 9 8.07 1.78 -10.49
N TRP A 10 8.07 3.08 -10.26
CA TRP A 10 6.88 3.89 -10.10
C TRP A 10 6.15 4.09 -11.43
N GLU A 11 6.86 4.30 -12.54
CA GLU A 11 6.26 4.36 -13.89
C GLU A 11 5.51 3.08 -14.24
N ARG A 12 6.12 1.91 -14.02
CA ARG A 12 5.42 0.62 -14.20
C ARG A 12 4.20 0.46 -13.29
N LYS A 13 4.18 1.11 -12.14
CA LYS A 13 3.00 1.14 -11.26
C LYS A 13 1.96 2.15 -11.75
N ARG A 14 2.37 3.32 -12.27
CA ARG A 14 1.49 4.34 -12.86
C ARG A 14 0.74 3.82 -14.08
N THR A 15 1.39 3.05 -14.96
CA THR A 15 0.73 2.47 -16.15
C THR A 15 -0.40 1.51 -15.80
N LYS A 16 -0.37 0.89 -14.62
CA LYS A 16 -1.45 0.02 -14.12
C LYS A 16 -2.61 0.81 -13.50
N GLY A 17 -2.43 2.11 -13.27
CA GLY A 17 -3.43 3.03 -12.75
C GLY A 17 -3.56 3.03 -11.21
N PRO A 18 -4.12 4.12 -10.66
CA PRO A 18 -4.31 4.29 -9.21
C PRO A 18 -5.23 3.22 -8.63
N LEU A 19 -6.27 2.84 -9.37
CA LEU A 19 -7.30 1.93 -8.88
C LEU A 19 -6.72 0.54 -8.54
N LYS A 20 -5.88 -0.02 -9.42
CA LYS A 20 -5.22 -1.32 -9.15
C LYS A 20 -4.28 -1.25 -7.94
N HIS A 21 -3.62 -0.11 -7.72
CA HIS A 21 -2.74 0.07 -6.56
C HIS A 21 -3.52 0.17 -5.25
N ILE A 22 -4.63 0.92 -5.25
CA ILE A 22 -5.50 1.11 -4.10
C ILE A 22 -6.21 -0.21 -3.75
N VAL A 23 -6.74 -0.92 -4.75
CA VAL A 23 -7.38 -2.24 -4.56
C VAL A 23 -6.38 -3.26 -4.00
N LEU A 24 -5.12 -3.22 -4.46
CA LEU A 24 -4.10 -4.11 -3.90
C LEU A 24 -3.89 -3.84 -2.40
N HIS A 25 -3.83 -2.57 -1.98
CA HIS A 25 -3.70 -2.22 -0.57
C HIS A 25 -4.96 -2.55 0.24
N SER A 26 -6.16 -2.37 -0.34
CA SER A 26 -7.41 -2.72 0.32
C SER A 26 -7.62 -4.23 0.48
N VAL A 27 -6.85 -5.07 -0.22
CA VAL A 27 -6.86 -6.53 -0.03
C VAL A 27 -5.71 -6.98 0.87
N VAL A 28 -4.49 -6.49 0.65
CA VAL A 28 -3.30 -6.90 1.41
C VAL A 28 -3.40 -6.50 2.87
N ILE A 29 -3.93 -5.31 3.18
CA ILE A 29 -4.04 -4.83 4.57
C ILE A 29 -5.03 -5.67 5.40
N PRO A 30 -6.26 -5.95 4.93
CA PRO A 30 -7.15 -6.87 5.64
C PRO A 30 -6.60 -8.27 5.79
N VAL A 31 -5.96 -8.84 4.74
CA VAL A 31 -5.37 -10.18 4.82
C VAL A 31 -4.24 -10.21 5.87
N GLY A 32 -3.35 -9.21 5.85
CA GLY A 32 -2.29 -9.09 6.84
C GLY A 32 -2.82 -8.87 8.27
N GLY A 33 -3.85 -8.02 8.40
CA GLY A 33 -4.53 -7.76 9.67
C GLY A 33 -5.26 -8.98 10.24
N LEU A 34 -5.88 -9.80 9.39
CA LEU A 34 -6.50 -11.06 9.77
C LEU A 34 -5.45 -12.07 10.23
N CYS A 35 -4.37 -12.27 9.47
CA CYS A 35 -3.26 -13.15 9.87
C CYS A 35 -2.63 -12.70 11.20
N GLY A 36 -2.36 -11.39 11.34
CA GLY A 36 -1.83 -10.82 12.59
C GLY A 36 -2.80 -10.91 13.76
N GLY A 37 -4.11 -10.77 13.50
CA GLY A 37 -5.18 -10.96 14.49
C GLY A 37 -5.28 -12.40 14.99
N ILE A 38 -5.21 -13.38 14.08
CA ILE A 38 -5.19 -14.82 14.43
C ILE A 38 -3.96 -15.12 15.29
N ILE A 39 -2.76 -14.69 14.84
CA ILE A 39 -1.51 -14.91 15.58
C ILE A 39 -1.56 -14.24 16.97
N GLY A 40 -1.99 -12.97 17.04
CA GLY A 40 -2.13 -12.24 18.29
C GLY A 40 -3.11 -12.90 19.27
N THR A 41 -4.22 -13.43 18.75
CA THR A 41 -5.20 -14.17 19.56
C THR A 41 -4.60 -15.48 20.08
N THR A 42 -3.86 -16.22 19.24
CA THR A 42 -3.16 -17.46 19.68
C THR A 42 -2.04 -17.21 20.69
N LEU A 43 -1.44 -16.01 20.68
CA LEU A 43 -0.40 -15.59 21.63
C LEU A 43 -0.96 -14.91 22.89
N GLY A 44 -2.27 -14.95 23.12
CA GLY A 44 -2.92 -14.41 24.33
C GLY A 44 -3.03 -12.88 24.40
N HIS A 45 -2.78 -12.15 23.30
CA HIS A 45 -2.95 -10.70 23.26
C HIS A 45 -4.42 -10.31 23.02
N GLY A 46 -5.15 -10.01 24.11
CA GLY A 46 -6.26 -9.03 24.24
C GLY A 46 -7.47 -9.04 23.28
N ASP A 47 -8.61 -8.56 23.79
CA ASP A 47 -9.91 -8.46 23.10
C ASP A 47 -9.87 -7.73 21.74
N VAL A 48 -8.90 -6.82 21.54
CA VAL A 48 -8.74 -6.05 20.29
C VAL A 48 -8.38 -6.95 19.11
N HIS A 49 -7.46 -7.89 19.27
CA HIS A 49 -7.09 -8.83 18.19
C HIS A 49 -8.24 -9.80 17.88
N ARG A 50 -8.99 -10.19 18.91
CA ARG A 50 -10.18 -11.05 18.78
C ARG A 50 -11.32 -10.32 18.06
N PHE A 51 -11.51 -9.02 18.34
CA PHE A 51 -12.47 -8.15 17.63
C PHE A 51 -12.09 -7.95 16.16
N LEU A 52 -10.82 -7.67 15.88
CA LEU A 52 -10.31 -7.51 14.52
C LEU A 52 -10.41 -8.79 13.67
N ALA A 53 -10.25 -9.97 14.29
CA ALA A 53 -10.30 -11.25 13.58
C ALA A 53 -11.72 -11.86 13.46
N ASN A 54 -12.59 -11.67 14.46
CA ASN A 54 -13.89 -12.36 14.51
C ASN A 54 -15.11 -11.46 14.27
N SER A 55 -14.92 -10.14 14.10
CA SER A 55 -16.03 -9.22 13.81
C SER A 55 -15.99 -8.76 12.35
N PRO A 56 -17.11 -8.84 11.61
CA PRO A 56 -17.22 -8.26 10.27
C PRO A 56 -16.96 -6.74 10.28
N PHE A 57 -17.23 -6.07 11.41
CA PHE A 57 -16.87 -4.65 11.60
C PHE A 57 -15.35 -4.43 11.65
N GLY A 58 -14.59 -5.33 12.26
CA GLY A 58 -13.12 -5.26 12.28
C GLY A 58 -12.50 -5.44 10.90
N VAL A 59 -13.05 -6.38 10.12
CA VAL A 59 -12.63 -6.60 8.72
C VAL A 59 -12.98 -5.40 7.84
N ALA A 60 -14.18 -4.84 7.98
CA ALA A 60 -14.58 -3.62 7.27
C ALA A 60 -13.69 -2.43 7.62
N PHE A 61 -13.31 -2.28 8.89
CA PHE A 61 -12.38 -1.25 9.34
C PHE A 61 -11.00 -1.40 8.68
N LEU A 62 -10.44 -2.61 8.64
CA LEU A 62 -9.17 -2.88 7.95
C LEU A 62 -9.25 -2.59 6.45
N PHE A 63 -10.41 -2.86 5.82
CA PHE A 63 -10.61 -2.58 4.41
C PHE A 63 -10.63 -1.08 4.12
N LEU A 64 -11.38 -0.29 4.91
CA LEU A 64 -11.39 1.17 4.83
C LEU A 64 -10.02 1.77 5.11
N TRP A 65 -9.30 1.22 6.10
CA TRP A 65 -7.93 1.60 6.40
C TRP A 65 -6.98 1.32 5.23
N GLY A 66 -7.16 0.16 4.58
CA GLY A 66 -6.44 -0.23 3.36
C GLY A 66 -6.67 0.71 2.18
N LEU A 67 -7.92 1.15 1.98
CA LEU A 67 -8.26 2.16 0.98
C LEU A 67 -7.57 3.50 1.29
N GLY A 68 -7.66 3.97 2.54
CA GLY A 68 -7.04 5.22 2.98
C GLY A 68 -5.52 5.23 2.77
N ILE A 69 -4.83 4.17 3.20
CA ILE A 69 -3.39 4.01 2.99
C ILE A 69 -3.06 3.94 1.50
N GLY A 70 -3.83 3.17 0.71
CA GLY A 70 -3.58 3.05 -0.73
C GLY A 70 -3.68 4.40 -1.47
N VAL A 71 -4.66 5.23 -1.12
CA VAL A 71 -4.81 6.59 -1.68
C VAL A 71 -3.68 7.50 -1.21
N PHE A 72 -3.36 7.48 0.09
CA PHE A 72 -2.31 8.32 0.66
C PHE A 72 -0.92 7.97 0.10
N ASP A 73 -0.57 6.68 0.03
CA ASP A 73 0.70 6.21 -0.52
C ASP A 73 0.80 6.54 -2.02
N TRP A 74 -0.30 6.40 -2.77
CA TRP A 74 -0.33 6.83 -4.16
C TRP A 74 -0.02 8.32 -4.31
N LYS A 75 -0.71 9.19 -3.57
CA LYS A 75 -0.51 10.64 -3.62
C LYS A 75 0.90 11.04 -3.20
N ARG A 76 1.42 10.41 -2.14
CA ARG A 76 2.78 10.64 -1.64
C ARG A 76 3.83 10.25 -2.67
N ASN A 77 3.69 9.08 -3.29
CA ASN A 77 4.62 8.58 -4.29
C ASN A 77 4.52 9.36 -5.62
N GLU A 78 3.34 9.84 -5.99
CA GLU A 78 3.16 10.74 -7.14
C GLU A 78 3.86 12.09 -6.92
N SER A 79 3.70 12.69 -5.73
CA SER A 79 4.39 13.93 -5.36
C SER A 79 5.92 13.74 -5.40
N LYS A 80 6.42 12.64 -4.81
CA LYS A 80 7.84 12.30 -4.85
C LYS A 80 8.35 12.10 -6.28
N TYR A 81 7.58 11.44 -7.15
CA TYR A 81 7.94 11.27 -8.55
C TYR A 81 8.06 12.62 -9.29
N LYS A 82 7.09 13.53 -9.11
CA LYS A 82 7.14 14.88 -9.71
C LYS A 82 8.39 15.63 -9.28
N THR A 83 8.70 15.63 -7.98
CA THR A 83 9.91 16.28 -7.46
C THR A 83 11.21 15.70 -8.02
N LEU A 84 11.30 14.39 -8.24
CA LEU A 84 12.50 13.77 -8.79
C LEU A 84 12.67 14.07 -10.28
N VAL A 85 11.57 14.06 -11.05
CA VAL A 85 11.59 14.43 -12.47
C VAL A 85 11.90 15.91 -12.66
N GLU A 86 11.33 16.81 -11.85
CA GLU A 86 11.60 18.26 -11.91
C GLU A 86 13.04 18.61 -11.55
N LYS A 87 13.69 17.81 -10.68
CA LYS A 87 15.11 17.96 -10.34
C LYS A 87 16.06 17.47 -11.43
N GLY A 88 15.54 17.05 -12.58
CA GLY A 88 16.36 16.66 -13.74
C GLY A 88 17.03 15.30 -13.60
N GLU A 89 16.55 14.41 -12.72
CA GLU A 89 16.96 13.01 -12.77
C GLU A 89 16.30 12.37 -14.01
N PRO A 90 17.06 12.06 -15.07
CA PRO A 90 16.45 11.57 -16.28
C PRO A 90 15.83 10.19 -16.01
N PRO A 91 14.60 9.92 -16.51
CA PRO A 91 14.19 8.53 -16.67
C PRO A 91 15.22 7.90 -17.62
N LEU A 92 15.97 6.92 -17.12
CA LEU A 92 16.99 6.19 -17.89
C LEU A 92 16.43 5.90 -19.30
N PRO A 93 17.21 6.16 -20.37
CA PRO A 93 16.73 5.95 -21.72
C PRO A 93 16.24 4.52 -21.86
N THR A 94 14.99 4.39 -22.30
CA THR A 94 14.47 3.13 -22.83
C THR A 94 15.37 2.75 -23.98
N LEU A 95 16.30 1.81 -23.76
CA LEU A 95 16.94 1.07 -24.83
C LEU A 95 15.81 0.40 -25.62
N ARG A 96 15.49 1.01 -26.77
CA ARG A 96 14.67 0.45 -27.84
C ARG A 96 15.36 -0.78 -28.41
#